data_AF-A0A7X8VJ69-F1
#
_entry.id   AF-A0A7X8VJ69-F1
#
_cell.length_a   1.000
_cell.length_b   1.000
_cell.length_c   1.000
_cell.angle_alpha   90.00
_cell.angle_beta   90.00
_cell.angle_gamma   90.00
#
_symmetry.space_group_name_H-M   'P 1'
#
loop_
_entity.id
_entity.type
_entity.pdbx_description
1 polymer ?
#
loop_
_entity_poly.entity_id
_entity_poly.type
_entity_poly.pdbx_seq_one_letter_code
_entity_poly.pdbx_strand_id
1 'polypeptide(L)'
;MTNTRGPKITPQTDSPTANRPVPEAPGAYRVLSMATIGFTLMFAAWMMFGVLGISIQEEFGLTDVQLALISSVAILNGSLWRLPAGIITDRVGGRIVMTVLLVLSSIFSFLVSRADSYSMLLGLAFAVGLAGNSFSVGTPWVAAWFSERRNGWAMGVFGAGNVGASVTKFIGPVLIAATAGTLYFGGLVEGGWRLVPVIYSIALMGTAILLWFTTPAQDKRPGQGRKLSEMLEPLKEGRVWRFSLYYVAVFGAYVALSSWMPKYYIDMYEVSTSTAALLTALFIFPASLMRPIGGSLSDRLGARQTTVFALIIMLVTSGILALPLK
;
A
#
# COMPACT_ATOMS: atom_id res chain seq x y z
N MET A 1 -60.27 -19.60 -24.25
CA MET A 1 -58.96 -20.24 -24.00
C MET A 1 -58.14 -20.17 -25.27
N THR A 2 -57.39 -19.09 -25.47
CA THR A 2 -56.54 -18.84 -26.65
C THR A 2 -55.08 -19.09 -26.26
N ASN A 3 -54.47 -20.06 -26.92
CA ASN A 3 -53.13 -20.57 -26.65
C ASN A 3 -52.09 -19.71 -27.39
N THR A 4 -51.43 -18.79 -26.68
CA THR A 4 -50.32 -17.98 -27.19
C THR A 4 -49.01 -18.76 -27.06
N ARG A 5 -48.53 -19.33 -28.17
CA ARG A 5 -47.14 -19.84 -28.27
C ARG A 5 -46.18 -18.65 -28.29
N GLY A 6 -45.41 -18.46 -27.22
CA GLY A 6 -44.31 -17.49 -27.16
C GLY A 6 -43.19 -17.80 -28.15
N PRO A 7 -42.33 -16.81 -28.48
CA PRO A 7 -41.27 -16.97 -29.45
C PRO A 7 -40.22 -17.98 -28.95
N LYS A 8 -39.85 -18.93 -29.83
CA LYS A 8 -38.76 -19.89 -29.59
C LYS A 8 -37.46 -19.11 -29.40
N ILE A 9 -36.86 -19.22 -28.21
CA ILE A 9 -35.49 -18.79 -27.94
C ILE A 9 -34.57 -19.71 -28.73
N THR A 10 -33.99 -19.21 -29.82
CA THR A 10 -32.90 -19.87 -30.51
C THR A 10 -31.68 -19.91 -29.58
N PRO A 11 -31.00 -21.05 -29.40
CA PRO A 11 -29.75 -21.08 -28.66
C PRO A 11 -28.76 -20.19 -29.39
N GLN A 12 -28.24 -19.16 -28.73
CA GLN A 12 -27.06 -18.44 -29.21
C GLN A 12 -25.94 -19.47 -29.30
N THR A 13 -25.53 -19.80 -30.53
CA THR A 13 -24.35 -20.61 -30.78
C THR A 13 -23.15 -19.84 -30.26
N ASP A 14 -22.50 -20.38 -29.23
CA ASP A 14 -21.25 -19.85 -28.68
C ASP A 14 -20.25 -19.65 -29.82
N SER A 15 -20.01 -18.38 -30.17
CA SER A 15 -19.01 -18.03 -31.17
C SER A 15 -17.63 -18.54 -30.71
N PRO A 16 -16.84 -19.21 -31.57
CA PRO A 16 -15.52 -19.76 -31.24
C PRO A 16 -14.44 -18.69 -30.93
N THR A 17 -14.83 -17.42 -30.82
CA THR A 17 -14.00 -16.29 -30.41
C THR A 17 -13.92 -16.08 -28.90
N ALA A 18 -14.75 -16.75 -28.10
CA ALA A 18 -14.82 -16.54 -26.64
C ALA A 18 -13.52 -16.86 -25.86
N ASN A 19 -12.57 -17.56 -26.48
CA ASN A 19 -11.35 -18.05 -25.82
C ASN A 19 -10.04 -17.42 -26.31
N ARG A 20 -10.10 -16.39 -27.17
CA ARG A 20 -8.87 -15.66 -27.56
C ARG A 20 -8.51 -14.65 -26.45
N PRO A 21 -7.26 -14.65 -25.96
CA PRO A 21 -6.85 -13.65 -24.97
C PRO A 21 -7.04 -12.25 -25.55
N VAL A 22 -7.93 -11.46 -24.95
CA VAL A 22 -8.06 -10.03 -25.27
C VAL A 22 -6.72 -9.39 -24.89
N PRO A 23 -6.01 -8.75 -25.84
CA PRO A 23 -4.77 -8.06 -25.54
C PRO A 23 -5.02 -6.95 -24.53
N GLU A 24 -4.13 -6.81 -23.56
CA GLU A 24 -4.20 -5.71 -22.60
C GLU A 24 -3.97 -4.37 -23.30
N ALA A 25 -4.48 -3.29 -22.70
CA ALA A 25 -4.33 -1.96 -23.29
C ALA A 25 -2.85 -1.59 -23.50
N PRO A 26 -2.47 -0.95 -24.63
CA PRO A 26 -1.10 -0.53 -24.86
C PRO A 26 -0.58 0.36 -23.73
N GLY A 27 0.45 -0.10 -23.00
CA GLY A 27 1.00 0.61 -21.84
C GLY A 27 0.49 0.15 -20.47
N ALA A 28 -0.45 -0.81 -20.41
CA ALA A 28 -0.96 -1.37 -19.15
C ALA A 28 0.16 -1.88 -18.22
N TYR A 29 1.15 -2.58 -18.77
CA TYR A 29 2.31 -3.06 -18.00
C TYR A 29 3.21 -1.92 -17.50
N ARG A 30 3.36 -0.82 -18.25
CA ARG A 30 4.11 0.35 -17.78
C ARG A 30 3.38 1.03 -16.62
N VAL A 31 2.07 1.16 -16.72
CA VAL A 31 1.22 1.65 -15.63
C VAL A 31 1.34 0.75 -14.41
N LEU A 32 1.21 -0.57 -14.58
CA LEU A 32 1.36 -1.53 -13.48
C LEU A 32 2.74 -1.41 -12.82
N SER A 33 3.83 -1.47 -13.59
CA SER A 33 5.19 -1.39 -13.04
C SER A 33 5.41 -0.07 -12.29
N MET A 34 5.03 1.07 -12.87
CA MET A 34 5.23 2.37 -12.23
C MET A 34 4.32 2.57 -11.02
N ALA A 35 3.07 2.09 -11.06
CA ALA A 35 2.17 2.10 -9.92
C ALA A 35 2.71 1.23 -8.78
N THR A 36 3.23 0.03 -9.07
CA THR A 36 3.81 -0.87 -8.07
C THR A 36 5.07 -0.28 -7.46
N ILE A 37 6.00 0.26 -8.26
CA ILE A 37 7.23 0.88 -7.77
C ILE A 37 6.90 2.10 -6.90
N GLY A 38 6.02 2.98 -7.41
CA GLY A 38 5.56 4.16 -6.68
C GLY A 38 4.87 3.80 -5.37
N PHE A 39 3.98 2.81 -5.40
CA PHE A 39 3.34 2.28 -4.20
C PHE A 39 4.36 1.71 -3.22
N THR A 40 5.35 0.96 -3.70
CA THR A 40 6.41 0.38 -2.86
C THR A 40 7.17 1.45 -2.08
N LEU A 41 7.61 2.50 -2.78
CA LEU A 41 8.37 3.57 -2.14
C LEU A 41 7.51 4.42 -1.21
N MET A 42 6.27 4.73 -1.59
CA MET A 42 5.34 5.45 -0.72
C MET A 42 4.96 4.63 0.50
N PHE A 43 4.82 3.31 0.38
CA PHE A 43 4.53 2.44 1.51
C PHE A 43 5.73 2.34 2.47
N ALA A 44 6.96 2.28 1.92
CA ALA A 44 8.19 2.35 2.71
C ALA A 44 8.29 3.68 3.48
N ALA A 45 8.03 4.80 2.79
CA ALA A 45 8.04 6.12 3.41
C ALA A 45 6.93 6.26 4.47
N TRP A 46 5.71 5.80 4.18
CA TRP A 46 4.59 5.83 5.11
C TRP A 46 4.87 5.06 6.41
N MET A 47 5.54 3.90 6.29
CA MET A 47 5.85 3.02 7.42
C MET A 47 7.22 3.28 8.04
N MET A 48 7.92 4.36 7.65
CA MET A 48 9.31 4.62 8.07
C MET A 48 9.44 4.78 9.59
N PHE A 49 8.43 5.34 10.26
CA PHE A 49 8.42 5.57 11.70
C PHE A 49 8.45 4.26 12.51
N GLY A 50 8.05 3.13 11.94
CA GLY A 50 8.16 1.83 12.61
C GLY A 50 9.61 1.36 12.80
N VAL A 51 10.56 1.88 12.01
CA VAL A 51 12.00 1.58 12.14
C VAL A 51 12.75 2.74 12.78
N LEU A 52 12.45 3.96 12.32
CA LEU A 52 13.10 5.18 12.81
C LEU A 52 12.64 5.56 14.22
N GLY A 53 11.51 4.99 14.68
CA GLY A 53 10.84 5.40 15.91
C GLY A 53 11.72 5.34 17.15
N ILE A 54 12.58 4.33 17.28
CA ILE A 54 13.49 4.17 18.42
C ILE A 54 14.55 5.27 18.42
N SER A 55 15.20 5.51 17.28
CA SER A 55 16.19 6.59 17.16
C SER A 55 15.59 7.98 17.36
N ILE A 56 14.37 8.20 16.85
CA ILE A 56 13.61 9.44 17.08
C ILE A 56 13.27 9.57 18.57
N GLN A 57 12.85 8.48 19.22
CA GLN A 57 12.52 8.46 20.64
C GLN A 57 13.72 8.81 21.52
N GLU A 58 14.88 8.21 21.24
CA GLU A 58 16.14 8.47 21.95
C GLU A 58 16.58 9.93 21.81
N GLU A 59 16.54 10.48 20.59
CA GLU A 59 17.02 11.83 20.34
C GLU A 59 16.11 12.91 20.95
N PHE A 60 14.80 12.73 20.85
CA PHE A 60 13.81 13.70 21.33
C PHE A 60 13.35 13.46 22.78
N GLY A 61 13.84 12.40 23.43
CA GLY A 61 13.42 11.99 24.76
C GLY A 61 11.92 11.68 24.86
N LEU A 62 11.36 11.03 23.83
CA LEU A 62 9.91 10.81 23.74
C LEU A 62 9.44 9.68 24.66
N THR A 63 8.23 9.84 25.20
CA THR A 63 7.51 8.73 25.82
C THR A 63 6.98 7.76 24.75
N ASP A 64 6.71 6.51 25.13
CA ASP A 64 6.10 5.52 24.23
C ASP A 64 4.75 6.00 23.67
N VAL A 65 3.99 6.77 24.46
CA VAL A 65 2.73 7.38 24.04
C VAL A 65 2.94 8.42 22.95
N GLN A 66 3.98 9.26 23.08
CA GLN A 66 4.32 10.26 22.06
C GLN A 66 4.77 9.60 20.74
N LEU A 67 5.60 8.55 20.83
CA LEU A 67 6.00 7.78 19.66
C LEU A 67 4.80 7.08 18.99
N ALA A 68 3.90 6.52 19.80
CA ALA A 68 2.66 5.92 19.32
C ALA A 68 1.79 6.93 18.56
N LEU A 69 1.68 8.17 19.06
CA LEU A 69 0.92 9.23 18.42
C LEU A 69 1.50 9.62 17.06
N ILE A 70 2.83 9.76 16.93
CA ILE A 70 3.51 10.01 15.64
C ILE A 70 3.11 8.96 14.60
N SER A 71 3.22 7.68 14.95
CA SER A 71 2.85 6.60 14.04
C SER A 71 1.35 6.59 13.73
N SER A 72 0.52 6.87 14.74
CA SER A 72 -0.95 6.87 14.61
C SER A 72 -1.46 7.98 13.71
N VAL A 73 -0.93 9.20 13.80
CA VAL A 73 -1.36 10.33 12.94
C VAL A 73 -0.98 10.10 11.48
N ALA A 74 0.17 9.46 11.22
CA ALA A 74 0.56 9.07 9.87
C ALA A 74 -0.40 8.01 9.28
N ILE A 75 -0.78 7.00 10.08
CA ILE A 75 -1.73 5.96 9.65
C ILE A 75 -3.13 6.53 9.45
N LEU A 76 -3.58 7.43 10.33
CA LEU A 76 -4.87 8.10 10.27
C LEU A 76 -5.01 8.88 8.96
N ASN A 77 -4.03 9.71 8.61
CA ASN A 77 -4.10 10.49 7.36
C ASN A 77 -4.06 9.60 6.10
N GLY A 78 -3.32 8.49 6.15
CA GLY A 78 -3.31 7.47 5.09
C GLY A 78 -4.65 6.74 4.89
N SER A 79 -5.59 6.90 5.84
CA SER A 79 -6.92 6.30 5.79
C SER A 79 -8.00 7.34 5.47
N LEU A 80 -7.85 8.57 5.96
CA LEU A 80 -8.85 9.65 5.85
C LEU A 80 -9.18 10.01 4.39
N TRP A 81 -8.18 10.04 3.52
CA TRP A 81 -8.34 10.48 2.13
C TRP A 81 -8.69 9.36 1.16
N ARG A 82 -8.83 8.12 1.61
CA ARG A 82 -8.96 6.96 0.70
C ARG A 82 -10.14 7.07 -0.27
N LEU A 83 -11.32 7.44 0.23
CA LEU A 83 -12.51 7.60 -0.60
C LEU A 83 -12.40 8.83 -1.53
N PRO A 84 -12.06 10.04 -1.03
CA PRO A 84 -11.80 11.19 -1.90
C PRO A 84 -10.73 10.92 -2.96
N ALA A 85 -9.59 10.35 -2.59
CA ALA A 85 -8.47 10.08 -3.49
C ALA A 85 -8.85 9.10 -4.59
N GLY A 86 -9.60 8.03 -4.28
CA GLY A 86 -10.15 7.11 -5.28
C GLY A 86 -11.07 7.83 -6.28
N ILE A 87 -12.00 8.66 -5.78
CA ILE A 87 -12.92 9.43 -6.61
C ILE A 87 -12.17 10.42 -7.52
N ILE A 88 -11.17 11.13 -6.98
CA ILE A 88 -10.34 12.05 -7.75
C ILE A 88 -9.57 11.29 -8.84
N THR A 89 -9.05 10.10 -8.52
CA THR A 89 -8.34 9.23 -9.47
C THR A 89 -9.25 8.83 -10.63
N ASP A 90 -10.47 8.37 -10.34
CA ASP A 90 -11.42 7.97 -11.37
C ASP A 90 -11.78 9.12 -12.33
N ARG A 91 -11.78 10.38 -11.82
CA ARG A 91 -12.12 11.57 -12.61
C ARG A 91 -10.96 12.16 -13.40
N VAL A 92 -9.80 12.30 -12.75
CA VAL A 92 -8.65 13.04 -13.28
C VAL A 92 -7.63 12.10 -13.94
N GLY A 93 -7.65 10.81 -13.58
CA GLY A 93 -6.70 9.80 -14.01
C GLY A 93 -5.62 9.57 -12.96
N GLY A 94 -5.23 8.31 -12.78
CA GLY A 94 -4.25 7.93 -11.77
C GLY A 94 -2.83 8.40 -12.06
N ARG A 95 -2.47 8.68 -13.32
CA ARG A 95 -1.15 9.25 -13.64
C ARG A 95 -0.91 10.56 -12.89
N ILE A 96 -1.88 11.48 -12.94
CA ILE A 96 -1.75 12.80 -12.31
C ILE A 96 -1.76 12.65 -10.80
N VAL A 97 -2.75 11.94 -10.25
CA VAL A 97 -2.92 11.81 -8.81
C VAL A 97 -1.74 11.08 -8.16
N MET A 98 -1.25 10.01 -8.79
CA MET A 98 -0.06 9.28 -8.31
C MET A 98 1.20 10.14 -8.35
N THR A 99 1.38 10.94 -9.41
CA THR A 99 2.52 11.89 -9.51
C THR A 99 2.48 12.92 -8.39
N VAL A 100 1.31 13.52 -8.13
CA VAL A 100 1.14 14.49 -7.05
C VAL A 100 1.43 13.86 -5.69
N LEU A 101 0.91 12.65 -5.43
CA LEU A 101 1.21 11.93 -4.18
C LEU A 101 2.70 11.65 -4.02
N LEU A 102 3.39 11.22 -5.08
CA LEU A 102 4.84 10.98 -5.04
C LEU A 102 5.63 12.27 -4.74
N VAL A 103 5.30 13.37 -5.41
CA VAL A 103 5.96 14.67 -5.20
C VAL A 103 5.72 15.19 -3.78
N LEU A 104 4.47 15.19 -3.30
CA LEU A 104 4.14 15.62 -1.95
C LEU A 104 4.82 14.74 -0.90
N SER A 105 4.77 13.42 -1.07
CA SER A 105 5.43 12.48 -0.16
C SER A 105 6.95 12.68 -0.16
N SER A 106 7.55 13.00 -1.31
CA SER A 106 8.96 13.33 -1.42
C SER A 106 9.32 14.58 -0.61
N ILE A 107 8.55 15.66 -0.76
CA ILE A 107 8.76 16.92 -0.02
C ILE A 107 8.61 16.68 1.49
N PHE A 108 7.52 16.04 1.93
CA PHE A 108 7.30 15.80 3.36
C PHE A 108 8.34 14.86 3.96
N SER A 109 8.79 13.83 3.23
CA SER A 109 9.88 12.97 3.69
C SER A 109 11.18 13.77 3.87
N PHE A 110 11.52 14.67 2.96
CA PHE A 110 12.68 15.53 3.15
C PHE A 110 12.54 16.41 4.40
N LEU A 111 11.37 17.03 4.60
CA LEU A 111 11.13 17.87 5.77
C LEU A 111 11.21 17.10 7.09
N VAL A 112 10.88 15.80 7.12
CA VAL A 112 11.06 14.95 8.32
C VAL A 112 12.54 14.90 8.75
N SER A 113 13.48 14.87 7.82
CA SER A 113 14.93 14.93 8.14
C SER A 113 15.36 16.22 8.82
N ARG A 114 14.54 17.27 8.73
CA ARG A 114 14.78 18.60 9.28
C ARG A 114 14.00 18.86 10.56
N ALA A 115 13.28 17.87 11.07
CA ALA A 115 12.50 18.04 12.29
C ALA A 115 13.41 18.26 13.50
N ASP A 116 13.07 19.28 14.28
CA ASP A 116 13.77 19.76 15.48
C ASP A 116 12.89 19.77 16.74
N SER A 117 11.58 19.54 16.58
CA SER A 117 10.61 19.53 17.66
C SER A 117 9.57 18.42 17.48
N TYR A 118 9.01 17.95 18.59
CA TYR A 118 7.94 16.94 18.59
C TYR A 118 6.70 17.40 17.80
N SER A 119 6.32 18.68 17.92
CA SER A 119 5.19 19.24 17.16
C SER A 119 5.43 19.23 15.66
N MET A 120 6.66 19.53 15.22
CA MET A 120 7.06 19.43 13.82
C MET A 120 7.03 17.97 13.35
N LEU A 121 7.54 17.03 14.14
CA LEU A 121 7.46 15.59 13.85
C LEU A 121 6.00 15.12 13.69
N LEU A 122 5.09 15.52 14.59
CA LEU A 122 3.67 15.16 14.50
C LEU A 122 3.03 15.70 13.21
N GLY A 123 3.24 16.97 12.90
CA GLY A 123 2.70 17.60 11.69
C GLY A 123 3.23 16.94 10.42
N LEU A 124 4.53 16.63 10.39
CA LEU A 124 5.16 15.98 9.24
C LEU A 124 4.81 14.50 9.14
N ALA A 125 4.64 13.79 10.25
CA ALA A 125 4.14 12.41 10.24
C ALA A 125 2.72 12.35 9.69
N PHE A 126 1.85 13.28 10.09
CA PHE A 126 0.54 13.44 9.48
C PHE A 126 0.68 13.69 7.97
N ALA A 127 1.52 14.63 7.54
CA ALA A 127 1.71 14.96 6.11
C ALA A 127 2.26 13.78 5.27
N VAL A 128 3.28 13.07 5.76
CA VAL A 128 3.80 11.83 5.17
C VAL A 128 2.71 10.76 5.07
N GLY A 129 1.75 10.76 6.00
CA GLY A 129 0.57 9.91 5.96
C GLY A 129 -0.21 9.97 4.65
N LEU A 130 -0.13 11.06 3.88
CA LEU A 130 -0.72 11.14 2.53
C LEU A 130 -0.24 10.02 1.61
N ALA A 131 1.02 9.58 1.76
CA ALA A 131 1.61 8.47 1.02
C ALA A 131 0.79 7.17 1.17
N GLY A 132 0.11 6.97 2.30
CA GLY A 132 -0.76 5.81 2.54
C GLY A 132 -1.99 5.72 1.62
N ASN A 133 -2.37 6.83 0.97
CA ASN A 133 -3.48 6.87 0.01
C ASN A 133 -3.11 6.34 -1.38
N SER A 134 -1.82 6.09 -1.62
CA SER A 134 -1.31 5.50 -2.87
C SER A 134 -1.99 4.19 -3.23
N PHE A 135 -2.40 3.37 -2.26
CA PHE A 135 -3.17 2.15 -2.51
C PHE A 135 -4.55 2.45 -3.11
N SER A 136 -5.25 3.45 -2.58
CA SER A 136 -6.58 3.86 -3.04
C SER A 136 -6.56 4.57 -4.39
N VAL A 137 -5.44 5.20 -4.75
CA VAL A 137 -5.23 5.80 -6.07
C VAL A 137 -4.80 4.75 -7.10
N GLY A 138 -3.83 3.91 -6.74
CA GLY A 138 -3.26 2.93 -7.67
C GLY A 138 -4.21 1.78 -8.00
N THR A 139 -5.12 1.41 -7.09
CA THR A 139 -6.13 0.36 -7.32
C THR A 139 -7.03 0.66 -8.52
N PRO A 140 -7.83 1.75 -8.53
CA PRO A 140 -8.66 2.09 -9.68
C PRO A 140 -7.82 2.42 -10.91
N TRP A 141 -6.62 2.99 -10.73
CA TRP A 141 -5.72 3.25 -11.85
C TRP A 141 -5.32 1.96 -12.55
N VAL A 142 -4.70 1.01 -11.88
CA VAL A 142 -4.28 -0.27 -12.47
C VAL A 142 -5.49 -1.05 -13.02
N ALA A 143 -6.58 -1.11 -12.27
CA ALA A 143 -7.78 -1.84 -12.69
C ALA A 143 -8.37 -1.32 -14.01
N ALA A 144 -8.31 -0.01 -14.28
CA ALA A 144 -8.80 0.55 -15.53
C ALA A 144 -7.99 0.06 -16.76
N TRP A 145 -6.73 -0.32 -16.58
CA TRP A 145 -5.83 -0.70 -17.67
C TRP A 145 -5.86 -2.19 -18.04
N PHE A 146 -6.35 -3.04 -17.14
CA PHE A 146 -6.36 -4.50 -17.32
C PHE A 146 -7.75 -5.08 -17.60
N SER A 147 -7.77 -6.19 -18.33
CA SER A 147 -8.98 -6.97 -18.60
C SER A 147 -9.54 -7.65 -17.34
N GLU A 148 -10.85 -7.92 -17.31
CA GLU A 148 -11.51 -8.58 -16.17
C GLU A 148 -10.86 -9.91 -15.78
N ARG A 149 -10.31 -10.65 -16.75
CA ARG A 149 -9.67 -11.96 -16.55
C ARG A 149 -8.30 -11.88 -15.86
N ARG A 150 -7.61 -10.72 -15.93
CA ARG A 150 -6.27 -10.53 -15.35
C ARG A 150 -6.23 -9.45 -14.27
N ASN A 151 -7.39 -8.89 -13.94
CA ASN A 151 -7.47 -7.77 -13.00
C ASN A 151 -6.99 -8.19 -11.60
N GLY A 152 -7.34 -9.40 -11.14
CA GLY A 152 -6.87 -9.92 -9.86
C GLY A 152 -5.35 -10.09 -9.80
N TRP A 153 -4.71 -10.66 -10.82
CA TRP A 153 -3.25 -10.73 -10.91
C TRP A 153 -2.62 -9.34 -10.92
N ALA A 154 -3.12 -8.41 -11.73
CA ALA A 154 -2.59 -7.05 -11.82
C ALA A 154 -2.71 -6.31 -10.47
N MET A 155 -3.87 -6.41 -9.82
CA MET A 155 -4.13 -5.90 -8.48
C MET A 155 -3.25 -6.58 -7.42
N GLY A 156 -2.95 -7.86 -7.59
CA GLY A 156 -2.03 -8.61 -6.73
C GLY A 156 -0.59 -8.14 -6.87
N VAL A 157 -0.11 -7.91 -8.10
CA VAL A 157 1.22 -7.34 -8.39
C VAL A 157 1.33 -5.92 -7.87
N PHE A 158 0.33 -5.09 -8.11
CA PHE A 158 0.26 -3.75 -7.54
C PHE A 158 0.30 -3.80 -6.02
N GLY A 159 -0.57 -4.62 -5.40
CA GLY A 159 -0.63 -4.77 -3.96
C GLY A 159 0.65 -5.35 -3.34
N ALA A 160 1.47 -6.09 -4.09
CA ALA A 160 2.76 -6.57 -3.62
C ALA A 160 3.71 -5.44 -3.24
N GLY A 161 3.44 -4.19 -3.68
CA GLY A 161 4.20 -3.02 -3.25
C GLY A 161 4.15 -2.76 -1.74
N ASN A 162 3.26 -3.40 -0.98
CA ASN A 162 3.37 -3.47 0.49
C ASN A 162 4.76 -3.92 0.99
N VAL A 163 5.54 -4.60 0.15
CA VAL A 163 6.94 -4.97 0.43
C VAL A 163 7.80 -3.79 0.86
N GLY A 164 7.40 -2.55 0.52
CA GLY A 164 8.03 -1.33 1.00
C GLY A 164 8.18 -1.28 2.53
N ALA A 165 7.23 -1.82 3.29
CA ALA A 165 7.32 -1.88 4.75
C ALA A 165 8.45 -2.79 5.27
N SER A 166 8.90 -3.74 4.45
CA SER A 166 10.06 -4.59 4.74
C SER A 166 11.37 -3.95 4.29
N VAL A 167 11.37 -3.14 3.23
CA VAL A 167 12.59 -2.49 2.70
C VAL A 167 13.28 -1.69 3.80
N THR A 168 12.56 -0.81 4.50
CA THR A 168 13.11 -0.01 5.61
C THR A 168 13.65 -0.89 6.74
N LYS A 169 13.03 -2.05 6.99
CA LYS A 169 13.46 -2.96 8.07
C LYS A 169 14.76 -3.68 7.72
N PHE A 170 14.97 -4.03 6.44
CA PHE A 170 16.21 -4.66 6.00
C PHE A 170 17.39 -3.67 5.97
N ILE A 171 17.16 -2.45 5.47
CA ILE A 171 18.27 -1.51 5.22
C ILE A 171 18.42 -0.45 6.32
N GLY A 172 17.34 -0.12 7.04
CA GLY A 172 17.28 1.00 7.97
C GLY A 172 18.28 0.90 9.11
N PRO A 173 18.27 -0.16 9.93
CA PRO A 173 19.20 -0.27 11.07
C PRO A 173 20.67 -0.20 10.65
N VAL A 174 21.05 -0.88 9.57
CA VAL A 174 22.42 -0.86 9.03
C VAL A 174 22.80 0.53 8.54
N LEU A 175 21.92 1.18 7.79
CA LEU A 175 22.15 2.53 7.27
C LEU A 175 22.27 3.56 8.39
N ILE A 176 21.42 3.48 9.42
CA ILE A 176 21.46 4.38 10.58
C ILE A 176 22.80 4.21 11.30
N ALA A 177 23.19 2.99 11.62
CA ALA A 177 24.45 2.71 12.32
C ALA A 177 25.68 3.14 11.49
N ALA A 178 25.69 2.84 10.19
CA ALA A 178 26.83 3.11 9.32
C ALA A 178 27.05 4.60 9.00
N THR A 179 26.00 5.42 9.15
CA THR A 179 26.05 6.84 8.76
C THR A 179 26.00 7.79 9.95
N ALA A 180 25.78 7.28 11.16
CA ALA A 180 25.75 8.07 12.39
C ALA A 180 27.02 8.93 12.55
N GLY A 181 26.85 10.18 12.95
CA GLY A 181 27.96 11.13 13.14
C GLY A 181 28.60 11.67 11.85
N THR A 182 28.13 11.25 10.66
CA THR A 182 28.61 11.77 9.38
C THR A 182 27.70 12.88 8.86
N LEU A 183 28.28 13.89 8.23
CA LEU A 183 27.54 14.95 7.54
C LEU A 183 27.51 14.70 6.03
N TYR A 184 26.32 14.78 5.44
CA TYR A 184 26.08 14.61 4.01
C TYR A 184 25.70 15.93 3.36
N PHE A 185 25.87 16.01 2.03
CA PHE A 185 25.50 17.18 1.21
C PHE A 185 26.10 18.50 1.74
N GLY A 186 27.38 18.50 2.09
CA GLY A 186 28.08 19.70 2.57
C GLY A 186 27.63 20.18 3.95
N GLY A 187 27.05 19.31 4.78
CA GLY A 187 26.58 19.65 6.13
C GLY A 187 25.07 19.87 6.23
N LEU A 188 24.32 19.72 5.14
CA LEU A 188 22.87 19.94 5.14
C LEU A 188 22.08 18.83 5.84
N VAL A 189 22.63 17.62 5.88
CA VAL A 189 21.95 16.43 6.42
C VAL A 189 22.88 15.67 7.35
N GLU A 190 22.46 15.50 8.59
CA GLU A 190 23.09 14.57 9.53
C GLU A 190 22.75 13.12 9.13
N GLY A 191 23.74 12.25 9.23
CA GLY A 191 23.53 10.81 9.07
C GLY A 191 22.69 10.21 10.20
N GLY A 192 22.65 8.89 10.27
CA GLY A 192 21.74 8.19 11.19
C GLY A 192 20.32 8.16 10.62
N TRP A 193 19.31 8.34 11.49
CA TRP A 193 17.91 8.21 11.10
C TRP A 193 17.46 9.31 10.13
N ARG A 194 18.03 10.52 10.23
CA ARG A 194 17.70 11.67 9.37
C ARG A 194 18.02 11.44 7.89
N LEU A 195 18.99 10.59 7.58
CA LEU A 195 19.35 10.27 6.20
C LEU A 195 18.27 9.42 5.50
N VAL A 196 17.56 8.57 6.23
CA VAL A 196 16.55 7.66 5.67
C VAL A 196 15.41 8.40 4.97
N PRO A 197 14.75 9.42 5.58
CA PRO A 197 13.76 10.25 4.90
C PRO A 197 14.30 10.99 3.66
N VAL A 198 15.58 11.38 3.65
CA VAL A 198 16.21 12.04 2.48
C VAL A 198 16.36 11.07 1.32
N ILE A 199 16.80 9.83 1.59
CA ILE A 199 16.89 8.79 0.56
C ILE A 199 15.50 8.51 -0.02
N TYR A 200 14.46 8.40 0.82
CA TYR A 200 13.10 8.26 0.33
C TYR A 200 12.64 9.46 -0.48
N SER A 201 12.97 10.69 -0.05
CA SER A 201 12.64 11.88 -0.81
C SER A 201 13.19 11.84 -2.23
N ILE A 202 14.47 11.50 -2.39
CA ILE A 202 15.13 11.39 -3.70
C ILE A 202 14.50 10.27 -4.53
N ALA A 203 14.29 9.08 -3.95
CA ALA A 203 13.69 7.95 -4.64
C ALA A 203 12.25 8.22 -5.09
N LEU A 204 11.44 8.87 -4.25
CA LEU A 204 10.07 9.27 -4.55
C LEU A 204 10.03 10.31 -5.67
N MET A 205 10.90 11.33 -5.63
CA MET A 205 10.98 12.34 -6.68
C MET A 205 11.43 11.74 -8.01
N GLY A 206 12.47 10.91 -7.99
CA GLY A 206 12.95 10.19 -9.17
C GLY A 206 11.85 9.31 -9.77
N THR A 207 11.05 8.65 -8.93
CA THR A 207 9.90 7.85 -9.37
C THR A 207 8.78 8.70 -9.94
N ALA A 208 8.50 9.89 -9.38
CA ALA A 208 7.53 10.83 -9.94
C ALA A 208 7.92 11.25 -11.36
N ILE A 209 9.19 11.61 -11.56
CA ILE A 209 9.76 11.98 -12.86
C ILE A 209 9.65 10.79 -13.82
N LEU A 210 10.11 9.61 -13.41
CA LEU A 210 10.07 8.41 -14.25
C LEU A 210 8.63 8.05 -14.64
N LEU A 211 7.69 8.11 -13.70
CA LEU A 211 6.28 7.83 -13.94
C LEU A 211 5.74 8.80 -14.98
N TRP A 212 6.06 10.08 -14.85
CA TRP A 212 5.60 11.11 -15.77
C TRP A 212 6.08 10.87 -17.20
N PHE A 213 7.31 10.40 -17.41
CA PHE A 213 7.85 10.20 -18.76
C PHE A 213 7.62 8.81 -19.35
N THR A 214 7.34 7.78 -18.53
CA THR A 214 7.20 6.39 -19.00
C THR A 214 5.76 5.93 -19.16
N THR A 215 4.83 6.50 -18.41
CA THR A 215 3.41 6.13 -18.48
C THR A 215 2.68 6.85 -19.62
N PRO A 216 1.61 6.27 -20.19
CA PRO A 216 0.90 6.87 -21.32
C PRO A 216 0.39 8.29 -21.09
N ALA A 217 0.45 9.13 -22.13
CA ALA A 217 -0.09 10.50 -22.19
C ALA A 217 -1.57 10.57 -21.83
N GLN A 218 -2.35 9.74 -22.51
CA GLN A 218 -3.79 9.65 -22.32
C GLN A 218 -4.08 8.57 -21.29
N ASP A 219 -4.63 8.98 -20.15
CA ASP A 219 -4.99 8.09 -19.06
C ASP A 219 -6.45 7.62 -19.18
N LYS A 220 -6.76 6.51 -18.52
CA LYS A 220 -8.13 6.00 -18.41
C LYS A 220 -8.83 6.61 -17.20
N ARG A 221 -10.01 7.18 -17.42
CA ARG A 221 -10.77 7.96 -16.44
C ARG A 221 -12.22 7.45 -16.32
N PRO A 222 -12.45 6.29 -15.68
CA PRO A 222 -13.77 5.66 -15.62
C PRO A 222 -14.84 6.49 -14.89
N GLY A 223 -14.41 7.47 -14.08
CA GLY A 223 -15.28 8.43 -13.39
C GLY A 223 -15.52 9.73 -14.16
N GLN A 224 -14.91 9.92 -15.34
CA GLN A 224 -15.08 11.15 -16.10
C GLN A 224 -16.54 11.35 -16.52
N GLY A 225 -17.12 12.50 -16.19
CA GLY A 225 -18.51 12.83 -16.48
C GLY A 225 -19.55 12.24 -15.52
N ARG A 226 -19.15 11.38 -14.56
CA ARG A 226 -20.06 10.79 -13.58
C ARG A 226 -20.34 11.73 -12.42
N LYS A 227 -21.61 11.81 -11.99
CA LYS A 227 -22.01 12.62 -10.83
C LYS A 227 -21.46 12.02 -9.55
N LEU A 228 -21.17 12.87 -8.55
CA LEU A 228 -20.67 12.39 -7.26
C LEU A 228 -21.65 11.42 -6.59
N SER A 229 -22.95 11.67 -6.72
CA SER A 229 -24.01 10.78 -6.20
C SER A 229 -23.96 9.37 -6.78
N GLU A 230 -23.60 9.21 -8.06
CA GLU A 230 -23.47 7.91 -8.74
C GLU A 230 -22.19 7.18 -8.30
N MET A 231 -21.13 7.93 -8.00
CA MET A 231 -19.88 7.35 -7.50
C MET A 231 -19.99 6.89 -6.04
N LEU A 232 -20.87 7.52 -5.26
CA LEU A 232 -21.14 7.17 -3.86
C LEU A 232 -22.24 6.12 -3.70
N GLU A 233 -22.97 5.77 -4.76
CA GLU A 233 -24.03 4.77 -4.74
C GLU A 233 -23.59 3.40 -4.15
N PRO A 234 -22.38 2.87 -4.43
CA PRO A 234 -21.93 1.62 -3.83
C PRO A 234 -21.91 1.62 -2.28
N LEU A 235 -21.79 2.78 -1.64
CA LEU A 235 -21.80 2.89 -0.17
C LEU A 235 -23.16 2.52 0.44
N LYS A 236 -24.23 2.49 -0.36
CA LYS A 236 -25.54 2.03 0.08
C LYS A 236 -25.62 0.51 0.24
N GLU A 237 -24.70 -0.24 -0.38
CA GLU A 237 -24.69 -1.69 -0.26
C GLU A 237 -23.99 -2.18 1.00
N GLY A 238 -24.73 -2.92 1.85
CA GLY A 238 -24.20 -3.52 3.08
C GLY A 238 -23.00 -4.46 2.83
N ARG A 239 -22.89 -5.03 1.63
CA ARG A 239 -21.75 -5.85 1.20
C ARG A 239 -20.43 -5.06 1.23
N VAL A 240 -20.43 -3.78 0.86
CA VAL A 240 -19.23 -2.93 0.87
C VAL A 240 -18.70 -2.76 2.28
N TRP A 241 -19.58 -2.54 3.24
CA TRP A 241 -19.23 -2.39 4.66
C TRP A 241 -18.71 -3.69 5.27
N ARG A 242 -19.32 -4.82 4.91
CA ARG A 242 -18.84 -6.14 5.34
C ARG A 242 -17.42 -6.42 4.84
N PHE A 243 -17.12 -6.14 3.57
CA PHE A 243 -15.76 -6.31 3.04
C PHE A 243 -14.79 -5.29 3.65
N SER A 244 -15.24 -4.07 3.92
CA SER A 244 -14.45 -3.05 4.62
C SER A 244 -14.07 -3.51 6.02
N LEU A 245 -14.96 -4.18 6.75
CA LEU A 245 -14.68 -4.74 8.06
C LEU A 245 -13.61 -5.85 8.00
N TYR A 246 -13.70 -6.75 7.01
CA TYR A 246 -12.67 -7.76 6.77
C TYR A 246 -11.32 -7.14 6.45
N TYR A 247 -11.32 -6.07 5.66
CA TYR A 247 -10.12 -5.32 5.35
C TYR A 247 -9.52 -4.64 6.59
N VAL A 248 -10.35 -4.02 7.45
CA VAL A 248 -9.90 -3.43 8.73
C VAL A 248 -9.22 -4.50 9.60
N ALA A 249 -9.83 -5.68 9.74
CA ALA A 249 -9.25 -6.75 10.55
C ALA A 249 -7.88 -7.22 10.00
N VAL A 250 -7.82 -7.57 8.71
CA VAL A 250 -6.61 -8.18 8.14
C VAL A 250 -5.51 -7.14 7.89
N PHE A 251 -5.85 -6.02 7.24
CA PHE A 251 -4.86 -5.00 6.90
C PHE A 251 -4.52 -4.11 8.10
N GLY A 252 -5.49 -3.81 8.97
CA GLY A 252 -5.22 -3.08 10.21
C GLY A 252 -4.29 -3.84 11.14
N ALA A 253 -4.53 -5.15 11.35
CA ALA A 253 -3.62 -5.99 12.12
C ALA A 253 -2.22 -6.05 11.48
N TYR A 254 -2.14 -6.16 10.16
CA TYR A 254 -0.86 -6.11 9.44
C TYR A 254 -0.10 -4.81 9.71
N VAL A 255 -0.74 -3.64 9.58
CA VAL A 255 -0.10 -2.34 9.81
C VAL A 255 0.32 -2.17 11.28
N ALA A 256 -0.54 -2.55 12.22
CA ALA A 256 -0.27 -2.46 13.66
C ALA A 256 0.95 -3.33 14.04
N LEU A 257 0.92 -4.62 13.71
CA LEU A 257 2.03 -5.53 13.97
C LEU A 257 3.31 -5.06 13.28
N SER A 258 3.21 -4.62 12.02
CA SER A 258 4.37 -4.15 11.25
C SER A 258 5.07 -2.93 11.85
N SER A 259 4.35 -2.12 12.63
CA SER A 259 4.88 -0.89 13.24
C SER A 259 5.45 -1.15 14.64
N TRP A 260 4.87 -2.10 15.38
CA TRP A 260 5.17 -2.31 16.80
C TRP A 260 6.07 -3.52 17.08
N MET A 261 6.12 -4.51 16.17
CA MET A 261 6.95 -5.70 16.35
C MET A 261 8.44 -5.39 16.63
N PRO A 262 9.11 -4.42 15.97
CA PRO A 262 10.51 -4.14 16.27
C PRO A 262 10.73 -3.75 17.74
N LYS A 263 9.92 -2.80 18.24
CA LYS A 263 9.97 -2.37 19.64
C LYS A 263 9.59 -3.51 20.59
N TYR A 264 8.54 -4.28 20.28
CA TYR A 264 8.12 -5.43 21.10
C TYR A 264 9.24 -6.47 21.24
N TYR A 265 9.96 -6.80 20.17
CA TYR A 265 11.08 -7.73 20.24
C TYR A 265 12.24 -7.20 21.08
N ILE A 266 12.54 -5.91 21.01
CA ILE A 266 13.61 -5.28 21.81
C ILE A 266 13.20 -5.24 23.27
N ASP A 267 11.99 -4.77 23.59
CA ASP A 267 11.55 -4.54 24.96
C ASP A 267 11.27 -5.86 25.71
N MET A 268 10.72 -6.88 25.04
CA MET A 268 10.29 -8.13 25.70
C MET A 268 11.27 -9.30 25.56
N TYR A 269 12.05 -9.32 24.47
CA TYR A 269 13.00 -10.40 24.18
C TYR A 269 14.45 -9.93 24.20
N GLU A 270 14.70 -8.65 24.48
CA GLU A 270 16.03 -8.04 24.62
C GLU A 270 16.95 -8.32 23.41
N VAL A 271 16.38 -8.50 22.22
CA VAL A 271 17.14 -8.73 21.00
C VAL A 271 17.63 -7.41 20.40
N SER A 272 18.71 -7.46 19.63
CA SER A 272 19.24 -6.26 18.95
C SER A 272 18.26 -5.68 17.93
N THR A 273 18.37 -4.36 17.67
CA THR A 273 17.54 -3.65 16.69
C THR A 273 17.56 -4.29 15.30
N SER A 274 18.72 -4.77 14.87
CA SER A 274 18.87 -5.46 13.57
C SER A 274 18.11 -6.79 13.55
N THR A 275 18.19 -7.59 14.62
CA THR A 275 17.47 -8.86 14.73
C THR A 275 15.96 -8.63 14.79
N ALA A 276 15.51 -7.66 15.59
CA ALA A 276 14.09 -7.30 15.68
C ALA A 276 13.52 -6.84 14.33
N ALA A 277 14.26 -6.02 13.60
CA ALA A 277 13.88 -5.57 12.26
C ALA A 277 13.83 -6.72 11.26
N LEU A 278 14.80 -7.65 11.29
CA LEU A 278 14.84 -8.83 10.43
C LEU A 278 13.65 -9.77 10.70
N LEU A 279 13.38 -10.10 11.96
CA LEU A 279 12.23 -10.95 12.33
C LEU A 279 10.91 -10.33 11.87
N THR A 280 10.77 -9.02 12.06
CA THR A 280 9.59 -8.31 11.59
C THR A 280 9.50 -8.31 10.06
N ALA A 281 10.63 -8.14 9.36
CA ALA A 281 10.66 -8.20 7.90
C ALA A 281 10.27 -9.58 7.37
N LEU A 282 10.69 -10.66 8.03
CA LEU A 282 10.31 -12.05 7.70
C LEU A 282 8.82 -12.34 7.89
N PHE A 283 8.14 -11.62 8.79
CA PHE A 283 6.67 -11.67 8.90
C PHE A 283 5.97 -10.94 7.73
N ILE A 284 6.45 -9.75 7.38
CA ILE A 284 5.78 -8.83 6.44
C ILE A 284 6.06 -9.17 4.97
N PHE A 285 7.29 -9.60 4.67
CA PHE A 285 7.78 -9.79 3.31
C PHE A 285 7.03 -10.91 2.57
N PRO A 286 6.86 -12.12 3.15
CA PRO A 286 6.10 -13.19 2.50
C PRO A 286 4.65 -12.81 2.22
N ALA A 287 4.01 -12.05 3.13
CA ALA A 287 2.65 -11.57 2.94
C ALA A 287 2.51 -10.71 1.68
N SER A 288 3.56 -9.99 1.29
CA SER A 288 3.58 -9.18 0.06
C SER A 288 3.76 -10.06 -1.19
N LEU A 289 4.64 -11.06 -1.13
CA LEU A 289 4.87 -12.01 -2.24
C LEU A 289 3.68 -12.93 -2.53
N MET A 290 2.82 -13.19 -1.54
CA MET A 290 1.61 -13.97 -1.73
C MET A 290 0.50 -13.23 -2.49
N ARG A 291 0.59 -11.89 -2.65
CA ARG A 291 -0.46 -11.09 -3.27
C ARG A 291 -0.68 -11.38 -4.76
N PRO A 292 0.36 -11.48 -5.62
CA PRO A 292 0.16 -11.88 -7.02
C PRO A 292 -0.42 -13.29 -7.14
N ILE A 293 -0.03 -14.21 -6.24
CA ILE A 293 -0.55 -15.58 -6.21
C ILE A 293 -2.04 -15.57 -5.83
N GLY A 294 -2.40 -14.87 -4.75
CA GLY A 294 -3.79 -14.70 -4.33
C GLY A 294 -4.66 -13.99 -5.38
N GLY A 295 -4.11 -12.98 -6.05
CA GLY A 295 -4.76 -12.29 -7.17
C GLY A 295 -5.02 -13.21 -8.36
N SER A 296 -4.02 -14.01 -8.75
CA SER A 296 -4.16 -15.02 -9.81
C SER A 296 -5.16 -16.10 -9.46
N LEU A 297 -5.21 -16.51 -8.18
CA LEU A 297 -6.17 -17.48 -7.69
C LEU A 297 -7.60 -16.90 -7.72
N SER A 298 -7.75 -15.63 -7.36
CA SER A 298 -9.01 -14.89 -7.45
C SER A 298 -9.52 -14.79 -8.88
N ASP A 299 -8.63 -14.57 -9.87
CA ASP A 299 -9.01 -14.56 -11.29
C ASP A 299 -9.53 -15.92 -11.78
N ARG A 300 -9.13 -17.03 -11.14
CA ARG A 300 -9.50 -18.40 -11.55
C ARG A 300 -10.68 -18.98 -10.78
N LEU A 301 -10.69 -18.83 -9.45
CA LEU A 301 -11.67 -19.41 -8.54
C LEU A 301 -12.75 -18.41 -8.09
N GLY A 302 -12.55 -17.13 -8.41
CA GLY A 302 -13.35 -16.03 -7.91
C GLY A 302 -12.90 -15.53 -6.53
N ALA A 303 -13.17 -14.25 -6.28
CA ALA A 303 -12.72 -13.55 -5.06
C ALA A 303 -13.26 -14.19 -3.78
N ARG A 304 -14.55 -14.58 -3.76
CA ARG A 304 -15.20 -15.15 -2.57
C ARG A 304 -14.53 -16.46 -2.11
N GLN A 305 -14.32 -17.40 -3.03
CA GLN A 305 -13.72 -18.69 -2.71
C GLN A 305 -12.28 -18.51 -2.22
N THR A 306 -11.53 -17.63 -2.90
CA THR A 306 -10.16 -17.29 -2.52
C THR A 306 -10.07 -16.69 -1.11
N THR A 307 -10.97 -15.76 -0.77
CA THR A 307 -11.03 -15.17 0.58
C THR A 307 -11.36 -16.22 1.64
N VAL A 308 -12.35 -17.09 1.40
CA VAL A 308 -12.72 -18.14 2.36
C VAL A 308 -11.55 -19.11 2.58
N PHE A 309 -10.89 -19.53 1.50
CA PHE A 309 -9.71 -20.38 1.58
C PHE A 309 -8.59 -19.75 2.41
N ALA A 310 -8.29 -18.46 2.18
CA ALA A 310 -7.30 -17.73 2.96
C ALA A 310 -7.67 -17.66 4.46
N LEU A 311 -8.93 -17.37 4.79
CA LEU A 311 -9.39 -17.32 6.17
C LEU A 311 -9.33 -18.69 6.88
N ILE A 312 -9.63 -19.77 6.17
CA ILE A 312 -9.48 -21.14 6.72
C ILE A 312 -8.02 -21.44 7.02
N ILE A 313 -7.10 -21.13 6.10
CA ILE A 313 -5.66 -21.32 6.34
C ILE A 313 -5.21 -20.50 7.57
N MET A 314 -5.61 -19.24 7.66
CA MET A 314 -5.30 -18.39 8.81
C MET A 314 -5.84 -19.00 10.12
N LEU A 315 -7.07 -19.50 10.11
CA LEU A 315 -7.68 -20.12 11.29
C LEU A 315 -6.94 -21.40 11.71
N VAL A 316 -6.62 -22.28 10.76
CA VAL A 316 -5.92 -23.54 11.03
C VAL A 316 -4.51 -23.27 11.55
N THR A 317 -3.75 -22.40 10.89
CA THR A 317 -2.38 -22.06 11.31
C THR A 317 -2.36 -21.37 12.67
N SER A 318 -3.27 -20.42 12.91
CA SER A 318 -3.41 -19.78 14.23
C SER A 318 -3.84 -20.78 15.30
N GLY A 319 -4.73 -21.72 14.96
CA GLY A 319 -5.15 -22.80 15.85
C GLY A 319 -4.00 -23.72 16.24
N ILE A 320 -3.12 -24.09 15.30
CA ILE A 320 -1.92 -24.88 15.57
C ILE A 320 -0.98 -24.14 16.53
N LEU A 321 -0.75 -22.85 16.29
CA LEU A 321 0.10 -22.00 17.15
C LEU A 321 -0.49 -21.76 18.53
N ALA A 322 -1.82 -21.82 18.68
CA ALA A 322 -2.50 -21.67 19.96
C ALA A 322 -2.47 -22.94 20.82
N LEU A 323 -2.11 -24.09 20.26
CA LEU A 323 -1.92 -25.32 21.03
C LEU A 323 -0.67 -25.18 21.89
N PRO A 324 -0.71 -25.56 23.18
CA PRO A 324 0.47 -25.54 24.02
C PRO A 324 1.53 -26.47 23.43
N LEU A 325 2.63 -25.88 22.96
CA LEU A 325 3.84 -26.63 22.63
C LEU A 325 4.37 -27.18 23.95
N LYS A 326 4.33 -28.51 24.11
CA LYS A 326 4.96 -29.22 25.21
C LYS A 326 6.47 -29.02 25.19
#